data_AF-A0A1Q7YG67-F1
#
_entry.id   AF-A0A1Q7YG67-F1
#
_cell.length_a   1.000
_cell.length_b   1.000
_cell.length_c   1.000
_cell.angle_alpha   90.00
_cell.angle_beta   90.00
_cell.angle_gamma   90.00
#
_symmetry.space_group_name_H-M   'P 1'
#
loop_
_entity.id
_entity.type
_entity.pdbx_description
1 polymer ?
#
loop_
_entity_poly.entity_id
_entity_poly.type
_entity_poly.pdbx_seq_one_letter_code
_entity_poly.pdbx_strand_id
1 'polypeptide(L)'
;MEGYLSKKEFRAFLEMGLARVAFMNKKWADAEQIYTRVVERYPDTSAAPEALYWRAVSHYKATNDHTVLGEVAEEFKQKYQDNIWAEKASVWGH
;
A
#
# COMPACT_ATOMS: atom_id res chain seq x y z
N MET A 1 22.07 18.57 6.26
CA MET A 1 21.22 17.37 6.41
C MET A 1 21.52 16.48 5.23
N GLU A 2 22.35 15.45 5.41
CA GLU A 2 22.67 14.51 4.34
C GLU A 2 21.39 13.77 3.92
N GLY A 3 21.03 13.90 2.64
CA GLY A 3 19.79 13.41 2.03
C GLY A 3 19.73 11.90 1.86
N TYR A 4 19.96 11.13 2.93
CA TYR A 4 19.78 9.68 2.94
C TYR A 4 18.44 9.32 3.58
N LEU A 5 17.71 8.42 2.91
CA LEU A 5 16.54 7.77 3.48
C LEU A 5 16.89 7.15 4.84
N SER A 6 16.02 7.34 5.83
CA SER A 6 16.20 6.65 7.11
C SER A 6 16.23 5.12 6.89
N LYS A 7 16.84 4.36 7.81
CA LYS A 7 16.86 2.89 7.71
C LYS A 7 15.46 2.29 7.55
N LYS A 8 14.44 2.91 8.15
CA LYS A 8 13.04 2.49 8.02
C LYS A 8 12.48 2.83 6.63
N GLU A 9 12.69 4.04 6.15
CA GLU A 9 12.30 4.46 4.80
C GLU A 9 12.92 3.53 3.74
N PHE A 10 14.23 3.30 3.83
CA PHE A 10 14.94 2.44 2.88
C PHE A 10 14.38 1.00 2.86
N ARG A 11 14.11 0.42 4.03
CA ARG A 11 13.49 -0.91 4.13
C ARG A 11 12.07 -0.93 3.58
N ALA A 12 11.28 0.10 3.88
CA ALA A 12 9.93 0.23 3.35
C ALA A 12 9.95 0.29 1.82
N PHE A 13 10.84 1.08 1.21
CA PHE A 13 11.01 1.14 -0.24
C PHE A 13 11.47 -0.19 -0.86
N LEU A 14 12.36 -0.93 -0.19
CA LEU A 14 12.78 -2.26 -0.68
C LEU A 14 11.62 -3.27 -0.66
N GLU A 15 10.89 -3.35 0.46
CA GLU A 15 9.72 -4.23 0.56
C GLU A 15 8.62 -3.82 -0.42
N MET A 16 8.44 -2.51 -0.63
CA MET A 16 7.55 -1.97 -1.65
C MET A 16 7.96 -2.45 -3.06
N GLY A 17 9.25 -2.37 -3.40
CA GLY A 17 9.77 -2.85 -4.67
C GLY A 17 9.54 -4.36 -4.88
N LEU A 18 9.75 -5.18 -3.84
CA LEU A 18 9.47 -6.61 -3.89
C LEU A 18 7.98 -6.90 -4.12
N ALA A 19 7.10 -6.16 -3.44
CA ALA A 19 5.65 -6.29 -3.64
C ALA A 19 5.24 -5.92 -5.07
N ARG A 20 5.85 -4.88 -5.65
CA ARG A 20 5.62 -4.48 -7.05
C ARG A 20 6.06 -5.55 -8.03
N VAL A 21 7.21 -6.19 -7.80
CA VAL A 21 7.68 -7.31 -8.61
C VAL A 21 6.73 -8.50 -8.52
N ALA A 22 6.26 -8.85 -7.31
CA ALA A 22 5.26 -9.91 -7.14
C ALA A 22 3.96 -9.58 -7.89
N PHE A 23 3.49 -8.34 -7.79
CA PHE A 23 2.30 -7.85 -8.49
C PHE A 23 2.47 -7.92 -10.02
N MET A 24 3.61 -7.49 -10.56
CA MET A 24 3.91 -7.58 -12.00
C MET A 24 3.93 -9.03 -12.50
N ASN A 25 4.34 -9.98 -11.65
CA ASN A 25 4.32 -11.41 -11.93
C ASN A 25 2.94 -12.06 -11.69
N LYS A 26 1.89 -11.27 -11.47
CA LYS A 26 0.52 -11.74 -11.18
C LYS A 26 0.40 -12.59 -9.91
N LYS A 27 1.38 -12.49 -9.01
CA LYS A 27 1.35 -13.15 -7.70
C LYS A 27 0.63 -12.25 -6.71
N TRP A 28 -0.68 -12.14 -6.87
CA TRP A 28 -1.52 -11.18 -6.15
C TRP A 28 -1.49 -11.39 -4.62
N ALA A 29 -1.62 -12.64 -4.17
CA ALA A 29 -1.57 -12.98 -2.75
C ALA A 29 -0.21 -12.67 -2.12
N ASP A 30 0.89 -12.99 -2.81
CA ASP A 30 2.25 -12.67 -2.34
C ASP A 30 2.44 -11.15 -2.25
N ALA A 31 2.00 -10.43 -3.28
CA ALA A 31 2.09 -8.97 -3.32
C ALA A 31 1.30 -8.35 -2.16
N GLU A 32 0.07 -8.79 -1.94
CA GLU A 32 -0.77 -8.36 -0.82
C GLU A 32 -0.07 -8.57 0.52
N GLN A 33 0.48 -9.77 0.77
CA GLN A 33 1.20 -10.05 2.01
C GLN A 33 2.40 -9.12 2.23
N ILE A 34 3.16 -8.82 1.17
CA ILE A 34 4.30 -7.92 1.27
C ILE A 34 3.82 -6.50 1.56
N TYR A 35 2.78 -6.01 0.87
CA TYR A 35 2.22 -4.68 1.13
C TYR A 35 1.66 -4.55 2.55
N THR A 36 0.95 -5.57 3.05
CA THR A 36 0.48 -5.60 4.44
C THR A 36 1.63 -5.43 5.43
N ARG A 37 2.76 -6.14 5.21
CA ARG A 37 3.94 -5.95 6.06
C ARG A 37 4.50 -4.53 6.02
N VAL A 38 4.46 -3.86 4.86
CA VAL A 38 4.93 -2.47 4.77
C VAL A 38 4.05 -1.55 5.61
N VAL A 39 2.73 -1.70 5.52
CA VAL A 39 1.75 -0.91 6.30
C VAL A 39 1.91 -1.17 7.80
N GLU A 40 2.08 -2.43 8.21
CA GLU A 40 2.18 -2.79 9.63
C GLU A 40 3.54 -2.44 10.26
N ARG A 41 4.65 -2.65 9.54
CA ARG A 41 6.00 -2.49 10.09
C ARG A 41 6.56 -1.08 9.90
N TYR A 42 6.06 -0.36 8.90
CA TYR A 42 6.56 0.96 8.55
C TYR A 42 5.44 2.00 8.40
N PRO A 43 4.44 2.08 9.31
CA PRO A 43 3.25 2.93 9.14
C PRO A 43 3.56 4.42 8.96
N ASP A 44 4.67 4.89 9.53
CA ASP A 44 5.11 6.30 9.51
C ASP A 44 5.95 6.65 8.25
N THR A 45 6.15 5.70 7.35
CA THR A 45 6.98 5.90 6.14
C THR A 45 6.18 6.42 4.97
N SER A 46 6.86 7.10 4.05
CA SER A 46 6.25 7.60 2.82
C SER A 46 5.69 6.48 1.92
N ALA A 47 6.23 5.26 2.06
CA ALA A 47 5.79 4.07 1.33
C ALA A 47 4.55 3.39 1.91
N ALA A 48 4.20 3.60 3.19
CA ALA A 48 3.04 2.97 3.81
C ALA A 48 1.70 3.33 3.17
N PRO A 49 1.38 4.61 2.88
CA PRO A 49 0.15 4.93 2.18
C PRO A 49 0.15 4.31 0.77
N GLU A 50 1.27 4.30 0.05
CA GLU A 50 1.32 3.61 -1.24
C GLU A 50 1.06 2.10 -1.11
N ALA A 51 1.68 1.45 -0.12
CA ALA A 51 1.50 0.03 0.14
C ALA A 51 0.05 -0.32 0.48
N LEU A 52 -0.63 0.53 1.27
CA LEU A 52 -2.03 0.33 1.60
C LEU A 52 -2.92 0.32 0.35
N TYR A 53 -2.66 1.23 -0.60
CA TYR A 53 -3.38 1.28 -1.87
C TYR A 53 -3.17 -0.01 -2.67
N TRP A 54 -1.91 -0.44 -2.84
CA TRP A 54 -1.61 -1.63 -3.64
C TRP A 54 -1.97 -2.94 -2.96
N ARG A 55 -2.04 -3.01 -1.61
CA ARG A 55 -2.68 -4.10 -0.88
C ARG A 55 -4.14 -4.23 -1.31
N ALA A 56 -4.86 -3.10 -1.29
CA ALA A 56 -6.16 -2.87 -1.95
C ALA A 56 -6.32 -3.62 -3.27
N VAL A 57 -5.53 -3.14 -4.23
CA VAL A 57 -5.55 -3.61 -5.62
C VAL A 57 -5.15 -5.08 -5.72
N SER A 58 -4.19 -5.53 -4.92
CA SER A 58 -3.70 -6.92 -4.95
C SER A 58 -4.78 -7.87 -4.46
N HIS A 59 -5.45 -7.56 -3.35
CA HIS A 59 -6.57 -8.36 -2.85
C HIS A 59 -7.70 -8.41 -3.90
N TYR A 60 -8.10 -7.26 -4.44
CA TYR A 60 -9.08 -7.18 -5.52
C TYR A 60 -8.70 -8.06 -6.72
N LYS A 61 -7.43 -8.06 -7.15
CA LYS A 61 -6.97 -8.90 -8.26
C LYS A 61 -6.91 -10.39 -7.91
N ALA A 62 -6.75 -10.74 -6.64
CA ALA A 62 -6.72 -12.12 -6.16
C ALA A 62 -8.12 -12.72 -6.04
N THR A 63 -9.07 -11.97 -5.46
CA THR A 63 -10.39 -12.46 -5.07
C THR A 63 -11.52 -11.98 -5.97
N ASN A 64 -11.26 -10.96 -6.80
CA ASN A 64 -12.28 -10.22 -7.55
C ASN A 64 -13.38 -9.63 -6.66
N ASP A 65 -13.05 -9.38 -5.38
CA ASP A 65 -13.95 -8.77 -4.41
C ASP A 65 -13.74 -7.25 -4.37
N HIS A 66 -14.81 -6.52 -4.71
CA HIS A 66 -14.81 -5.06 -4.79
C HIS A 66 -15.00 -4.41 -3.41
N THR A 67 -15.48 -5.15 -2.41
CA THR A 67 -15.80 -4.61 -1.07
C THR A 67 -14.55 -4.09 -0.35
N VAL A 68 -13.40 -4.75 -0.55
CA VAL A 68 -12.11 -4.38 0.05
C VAL A 68 -11.63 -2.98 -0.33
N LEU A 69 -12.02 -2.49 -1.51
CA LEU A 69 -11.58 -1.17 -1.98
C LEU A 69 -12.27 -0.04 -1.21
N GLY A 70 -13.54 -0.25 -0.83
CA GLY A 70 -14.30 0.69 0.00
C GLY A 70 -13.78 0.75 1.44
N GLU A 71 -13.47 -0.39 2.03
CA GLU A 71 -12.88 -0.45 3.39
C GLU A 71 -11.52 0.25 3.46
N VAL A 72 -10.68 0.05 2.44
CA VAL A 72 -9.37 0.70 2.38
C VAL A 72 -9.48 2.20 2.11
N ALA A 73 -10.46 2.66 1.33
CA ALA A 73 -10.72 4.09 1.15
C ALA A 73 -11.04 4.79 2.49
N GLU A 74 -11.78 4.14 3.38
CA GLU A 74 -12.03 4.66 4.73
C GLU A 74 -10.80 4.58 5.63
N GLU A 75 -9.99 3.52 5.52
CA GLU A 75 -8.70 3.43 6.24
C GLU A 75 -7.74 4.57 5.82
N PHE A 76 -7.73 4.96 4.54
CA PHE A 76 -7.00 6.13 4.05
C PHE A 76 -7.47 7.45 4.65
N LYS A 77 -8.79 7.66 4.72
CA LYS A 77 -9.37 8.89 5.30
C LYS A 77 -9.06 9.03 6.80
N GLN A 78 -8.87 7.93 7.50
CA GLN A 78 -8.56 7.94 8.94
C GLN A 78 -7.06 8.05 9.23
N LYS A 79 -6.21 7.32 8.49
CA LYS A 79 -4.76 7.25 8.78
C LYS A 79 -3.87 8.17 7.94
N TYR A 80 -4.27 8.51 6.72
CA TYR A 80 -3.41 9.19 5.74
C TYR A 80 -4.13 10.37 5.06
N GLN A 81 -4.72 11.24 5.90
CA GLN A 81 -5.63 12.33 5.52
C GLN A 81 -5.07 13.37 4.53
N ASP A 82 -3.74 13.42 4.36
CA ASP A 82 -3.00 14.42 3.57
C ASP A 82 -1.98 13.76 2.62
N ASN A 83 -2.43 12.80 1.79
CA ASN A 83 -1.55 12.12 0.86
C ASN A 83 -2.23 11.86 -0.51
N ILE A 84 -1.47 11.98 -1.60
CA ILE A 84 -1.90 11.72 -2.99
C ILE A 84 -2.55 10.33 -3.16
N TRP A 85 -2.22 9.37 -2.29
CA TRP A 85 -2.83 8.04 -2.28
C TRP A 85 -4.25 8.01 -1.72
N ALA A 86 -4.59 8.90 -0.78
CA ALA A 86 -5.96 9.05 -0.28
C ALA A 86 -6.89 9.60 -1.37
N GLU A 87 -6.42 10.57 -2.17
CA GLU A 87 -7.16 11.05 -3.33
C GLU A 87 -7.41 9.93 -4.35
N LYS A 88 -6.39 9.12 -4.65
CA LYS A 88 -6.54 7.96 -5.56
C LYS A 88 -7.49 6.89 -5.02
N ALA A 89 -7.48 6.64 -3.71
CA ALA A 89 -8.38 5.69 -3.07
C ALA A 89 -9.82 6.21 -2.96
N SER A 90 -10.02 7.54 -2.96
CA SER A 90 -11.37 8.14 -2.85
C SER A 90 -12.30 7.76 -4.00
N VAL A 91 -11.75 7.44 -5.19
CA VAL A 91 -12.49 6.96 -6.36
C VAL A 91 -13.21 5.62 -6.08
N TRP A 92 -12.78 4.87 -5.07
CA TRP A 92 -13.37 3.58 -4.71
C TRP A 92 -14.48 3.66 -3.66
N GLY A 93 -14.67 4.80 -3.01
CA GLY A 93 -15.62 4.96 -1.89
C GLY A 93 -17.00 5.46 -2.31
N HIS A 94 -17.57 4.94 -3.41
CA HIS A 94 -18.84 5.43 -3.98
C HIS A 94 -19.98 4.40 -3.96
#